data_AF-A0A920GDP4-F1
#
_entry.id   AF-A0A920GDP4-F1
#
_cell.length_a   1.000
_cell.length_b   1.000
_cell.length_c   1.000
_cell.angle_alpha   90.00
_cell.angle_beta   90.00
_cell.angle_gamma   90.00
#
_symmetry.space_group_name_H-M   'P 1'
#
loop_
_entity.id
_entity.type
_entity.pdbx_description
1 polymer ?
#
loop_
_entity_poly.entity_id
_entity_poly.type
_entity_poly.pdbx_seq_one_letter_code
_entity_poly.pdbx_strand_id
1 'polypeptide(L)'
;MLLVSMIALLFVFSLLGMEIAWAIGIAGFGYLVLAQFTDNFTPMVLFAQQMTSGVNSFVLLAIPLFIFAGELMNVTGVTRG
;
A
#
# COMPACT_ATOMS: atom_id res chain seq x y z
N MET A 1 21.58 -2.92 -10.23
CA MET A 1 20.83 -3.02 -11.51
C MET A 1 19.33 -3.02 -11.28
N LEU A 2 18.80 -3.87 -10.39
CA LEU A 2 17.35 -3.94 -10.08
C LEU A 2 16.72 -2.62 -9.58
N LEU A 3 17.43 -1.85 -8.75
CA LEU A 3 16.94 -0.57 -8.26
C LEU A 3 16.81 0.46 -9.41
N VAL A 4 17.77 0.45 -10.34
CA VAL A 4 17.74 1.32 -11.54
C VAL A 4 16.58 0.95 -12.45
N SER A 5 16.31 -0.36 -12.65
CA SER A 5 15.16 -0.79 -13.45
C SER A 5 13.82 -0.44 -12.80
N MET A 6 13.72 -0.49 -11.47
CA MET A 6 12.52 -0.07 -10.75
C MET A 6 12.25 1.43 -10.91
N ILE A 7 13.27 2.27 -10.74
CA ILE A 7 13.16 3.72 -10.92
C ILE A 7 12.79 4.05 -12.36
N ALA A 8 13.44 3.41 -13.34
CA ALA A 8 13.12 3.61 -14.75
C ALA A 8 11.66 3.26 -15.07
N LEU A 9 11.15 2.11 -14.59
CA LEU A 9 9.75 1.71 -14.77
C LEU A 9 8.78 2.73 -14.14
N LEU A 10 9.07 3.23 -12.94
CA LEU A 10 8.25 4.24 -12.28
C LEU A 10 8.12 5.50 -13.15
N PHE A 11 9.24 6.04 -13.64
CA PHE A 11 9.23 7.24 -14.48
C PHE A 11 8.53 7.01 -15.82
N VAL A 12 8.72 5.85 -16.45
CA VAL A 12 8.02 5.51 -17.70
C VAL A 12 6.50 5.49 -17.48
N PHE A 13 6.01 4.79 -16.45
CA PHE A 13 4.57 4.73 -16.17
C PHE A 13 3.97 6.07 -15.74
N SER A 14 4.72 6.87 -14.98
CA SER A 14 4.31 8.22 -14.58
C SER A 14 4.21 9.17 -15.79
N LEU A 15 5.18 9.12 -16.72
CA LEU A 15 5.17 9.93 -17.94
C LEU A 15 4.09 9.50 -18.94
N LEU A 16 3.66 8.25 -18.90
CA LEU A 16 2.50 7.74 -19.67
C LEU A 16 1.15 8.25 -19.14
N GLY A 17 1.14 9.09 -18.10
CA GLY A 17 -0.07 9.71 -17.56
C GLY A 17 -0.85 8.82 -16.60
N MET A 18 -0.26 7.72 -16.12
CA MET A 18 -0.88 6.87 -15.12
C MET A 18 -0.76 7.49 -13.72
N GLU A 19 -1.76 7.28 -12.86
CA GLU A 19 -1.67 7.74 -11.47
C GLU A 19 -0.45 7.14 -10.76
N ILE A 20 0.22 7.96 -9.95
CA ILE A 20 1.48 7.61 -9.29
C ILE A 20 1.34 6.35 -8.42
N ALA A 21 0.17 6.15 -7.78
CA ALA A 21 -0.11 4.97 -6.97
C ALA A 21 0.02 3.66 -7.76
N TRP A 22 -0.54 3.62 -8.97
CA TRP A 22 -0.43 2.48 -9.87
C TRP A 22 1.01 2.29 -10.38
N ALA A 23 1.70 3.39 -10.71
CA ALA A 23 3.08 3.34 -11.18
C ALA A 23 4.03 2.73 -10.13
N ILE A 24 3.88 3.12 -8.86
CA ILE A 24 4.66 2.58 -7.74
C ILE A 24 4.37 1.09 -7.54
N GLY A 25 3.10 0.69 -7.58
CA GLY A 25 2.71 -0.71 -7.41
C GLY A 25 3.30 -1.63 -8.47
N ILE A 26 3.21 -1.23 -9.74
CA ILE A 26 3.73 -2.03 -10.87
C ILE A 26 5.26 -2.05 -10.87
N ALA A 27 5.92 -0.93 -10.59
CA ALA A 27 7.38 -0.88 -10.50
C ALA A 27 7.91 -1.78 -9.36
N GLY A 28 7.27 -1.73 -8.18
CA GLY A 28 7.62 -2.58 -7.04
C GLY A 28 7.38 -4.07 -7.30
N PHE A 29 6.27 -4.42 -7.97
CA PHE A 29 6.02 -5.80 -8.38
C PHE A 29 7.05 -6.29 -9.40
N GLY A 30 7.40 -5.45 -10.38
CA GLY A 30 8.47 -5.74 -11.34
C GLY A 30 9.83 -5.98 -10.68
N TYR A 31 10.17 -5.21 -9.63
CA TYR A 31 11.38 -5.44 -8.83
C TYR A 31 11.36 -6.82 -8.16
N LEU A 32 10.24 -7.22 -7.56
CA LEU A 32 10.13 -8.52 -6.88
C LEU A 32 10.29 -9.69 -7.87
N VAL A 33 9.66 -9.61 -9.04
CA VAL A 33 9.80 -10.63 -10.09
C VAL A 33 11.24 -10.71 -10.58
N LEU A 34 11.88 -9.58 -10.87
CA LEU A 34 13.27 -9.55 -11.34
C LEU A 34 14.26 -10.03 -10.26
N ALA A 35 13.95 -9.80 -8.99
CA ALA A 35 14.75 -10.29 -7.86
C ALA A 35 14.70 -11.83 -7.71
N GLN A 36 13.69 -12.52 -8.27
CA GLN A 36 13.67 -14.00 -8.27
C GLN A 36 14.68 -14.62 -9.25
N PHE A 37 15.09 -13.87 -10.29
CA PHE A 37 16.01 -14.35 -11.33
C PHE A 37 17.46 -13.90 -11.12
N THR A 38 17.76 -13.24 -10.00
CA THR A 38 19.09 -12.70 -9.65
C THR A 38 19.57 -13.34 -8.34
N ASP A 39 20.89 -13.34 -8.08
CA ASP A 39 21.49 -13.88 -6.83
C ASP A 39 20.89 -13.28 -5.53
N ASN A 40 20.23 -12.11 -5.62
CA ASN A 40 19.48 -11.48 -4.52
C ASN A 40 18.04 -11.99 -4.44
N PHE A 41 17.89 -13.26 -4.05
CA PHE A 41 16.57 -13.87 -3.85
C PHE A 41 15.78 -13.12 -2.76
N THR A 42 14.70 -12.45 -3.17
CA THR A 42 13.76 -11.79 -2.25
C THR A 42 12.52 -12.68 -2.12
N PRO A 43 12.20 -13.23 -0.94
CA PRO A 43 11.03 -14.07 -0.76
C PRO A 43 9.73 -13.29 -1.02
N MET A 44 8.82 -13.87 -1.80
CA MET A 44 7.52 -13.26 -2.11
C MET A 44 6.66 -13.04 -0.86
N VAL A 45 6.92 -13.77 0.22
CA VAL A 45 6.27 -13.58 1.52
C VAL A 45 6.49 -12.16 2.07
N LEU A 46 7.63 -11.54 1.77
CA LEU A 46 7.93 -10.18 2.20
C LEU A 46 6.92 -9.15 1.65
N PHE A 47 6.43 -9.38 0.43
CA PHE A 47 5.40 -8.55 -0.19
C PHE A 47 4.07 -8.62 0.58
N ALA A 48 3.63 -9.83 0.92
CA ALA A 48 2.41 -10.04 1.72
C ALA A 48 2.52 -9.41 3.12
N GLN A 49 3.71 -9.50 3.73
CA GLN A 49 3.98 -8.85 5.01
C GLN A 49 3.95 -7.33 4.92
N GLN A 50 4.53 -6.74 3.87
CA GLN A 50 4.53 -5.29 3.67
C GLN A 50 3.12 -4.74 3.38
N MET A 51 2.30 -5.46 2.61
CA MET A 51 0.89 -5.10 2.42
C MET A 51 0.12 -5.13 3.74
N THR A 52 0.31 -6.19 4.54
CA THR A 52 -0.32 -6.30 5.87
C THR A 52 0.12 -5.18 6.82
N SER A 53 1.41 -4.85 6.81
CA SER A 53 1.98 -3.75 7.60
C SER A 53 1.40 -2.39 7.20
N GLY A 54 1.21 -2.15 5.89
CA GLY A 54 0.60 -0.92 5.39
C GLY A 54 -0.85 -0.74 5.83
N VAL A 55 -1.65 -1.82 5.82
CA VAL A 55 -3.04 -1.81 6.28
C VAL A 55 -3.15 -1.63 7.80
N ASN A 56 -2.16 -2.13 8.56
CA ASN A 56 -2.07 -1.90 10.00
C ASN A 56 -1.69 -0.46 10.38
N SER A 57 -1.68 0.48 9.42
CA SER A 57 -1.55 1.90 9.73
C SER A 57 -2.71 2.36 10.61
N PHE A 58 -2.38 2.86 11.81
CA PHE A 58 -3.34 3.36 12.79
C PHE A 58 -4.35 4.34 12.19
N VAL A 59 -3.94 5.15 11.21
CA VAL A 59 -4.80 6.14 10.53
C VAL A 59 -5.88 5.48 9.67
N LEU A 60 -5.55 4.41 8.95
CA LEU A 60 -6.51 3.68 8.10
C LEU A 60 -7.58 2.97 8.94
N LEU A 61 -7.22 2.52 10.15
CA LEU A 61 -8.14 1.94 11.12
C LEU A 61 -8.90 3.00 11.93
N ALA A 62 -8.29 4.16 12.21
CA ALA A 62 -8.89 5.21 13.02
C ALA A 62 -10.16 5.82 12.38
N ILE A 63 -10.17 6.02 11.06
CA ILE A 63 -11.32 6.59 10.34
C ILE A 63 -12.60 5.73 10.51
N PRO A 64 -12.60 4.44 10.14
CA PRO A 64 -13.80 3.60 10.29
C PRO A 64 -14.20 3.43 11.76
N LEU A 65 -13.24 3.31 12.68
CA LEU A 65 -13.53 3.22 14.12
C LEU A 65 -14.15 4.50 14.68
N PHE A 66 -13.73 5.67 14.19
CA PHE A 66 -14.30 6.95 14.57
C PHE A 66 -15.75 7.09 14.07
N ILE A 67 -16.01 6.72 12.82
CA ILE A 67 -17.37 6.69 12.24
C ILE A 67 -18.25 5.72 13.05
N PHE A 68 -17.73 4.52 13.35
CA PHE A 68 -18.44 3.51 14.13
C PHE A 68 -18.75 3.99 15.55
N ALA A 69 -17.78 4.61 16.24
CA ALA A 69 -17.99 5.18 17.57
C ALA A 69 -19.02 6.31 17.53
N GLY A 70 -19.00 7.16 16.49
CA GLY A 70 -20.00 8.21 16.28
C GLY A 70 -21.42 7.63 16.14
N GLU A 71 -21.58 6.57 15.35
CA GLU A 71 -22.89 5.91 15.19
C GLU A 71 -23.33 5.23 16.49
N LEU A 72 -22.40 4.65 17.24
CA LEU A 72 -22.69 4.04 18.54
C LEU A 72 -23.14 5.09 19.57
N MET A 73 -22.54 6.28 19.57
CA MET A 73 -23.00 7.41 20.40
C MET A 73 -24.39 7.91 20.00
N ASN A 74 -24.68 7.91 18.69
CA ASN A 74 -26.00 8.27 18.16
C ASN A 74 -27.09 7.28 18.60
N VAL A 75 -26.82 5.97 18.49
CA VAL A 75 -27.77 4.92 18.90
C VAL A 75 -27.96 4.87 20.42
N THR A 76 -26.91 5.10 21.20
CA THR A 76 -26.99 5.08 22.67
C THR A 76 -27.60 6.35 23.27
N GLY A 77 -27.90 7.37 22.46
CA GLY A 77 -28.57 8.60 22.90
C GLY A 77 -27.69 9.56 23.71
N VAL A 78 -26.38 9.32 23.78
CA VAL A 78 -25.40 10.20 24.46
C VAL A 78 -25.35 11.59 23.80
N THR A 79 -25.75 11.69 22.53
CA THR A 79 -25.83 12.94 21.76
C THR A 79 -27.15 13.70 21.89
N ARG A 80 -28.17 13.16 22.58
CA ARG A 80 -29.50 13.81 22.78
C ARG A 80 -29.65 14.51 24.14
N GLY A 81 -28.55 14.84 24.80
CA GLY A 81 -28.50 15.64 26.03
C GLY A 81 -28.38 17.13 25.77
#